data_AF-D3UFK6-F1
#
_entry.id   AF-D3UFK6-F1
#
_cell.length_a   1.000
_cell.length_b   1.000
_cell.length_c   1.000
_cell.angle_alpha   90.00
_cell.angle_beta   90.00
_cell.angle_gamma   90.00
#
_symmetry.space_group_name_H-M   'P 1'
#
loop_
_entity.id
_entity.type
_entity.pdbx_description
1 polymer ?
#
loop_
_entity_poly.entity_id
_entity_poly.type
_entity_poly.pdbx_seq_one_letter_code
_entity_poly.pdbx_strand_id
1 'polypeptide(L)'
;MKKKDYEKIISDQKYYIQVLESTLNRAYVELADKKNLFEQTNQKIEKLHNDIDDLLYFIIHQNNENHKNTPISLQEYFRSFSIKGGKNLIFGIHIEQKFIKNSSIPTLQYHLYKNHCFIQKKYSFFGLVSKNKRDLHFIGKTFCQYLEFCFKQASESIIGIITLSLQEEEILIDYYGNRDIEREFQDFIKLYTKEESLENLFT
;
A
#
# COMPACT_ATOMS: atom_id res chain seq x y z
N MET A 1 80.41 24.56 32.70
CA MET A 1 79.62 23.32 32.86
C MET A 1 80.57 22.13 32.89
N LYS A 2 80.36 21.16 33.78
CA LYS A 2 81.27 20.01 33.94
C LYS A 2 80.84 18.90 32.96
N LYS A 3 81.80 18.11 32.45
CA LYS A 3 81.59 17.00 31.50
C LYS A 3 80.40 16.09 31.86
N LYS A 4 80.18 15.85 33.16
CA LYS A 4 79.04 15.07 33.69
C LYS A 4 77.66 15.66 33.37
N ASP A 5 77.55 16.98 33.26
CA ASP A 5 76.27 17.65 32.95
C ASP A 5 75.86 17.40 31.49
N TYR A 6 76.85 17.40 30.58
CA TYR A 6 76.62 17.07 29.16
C TYR A 6 76.30 15.58 28.96
N GLU A 7 76.97 14.70 29.68
CA GLU A 7 76.68 13.25 29.64
C GLU A 7 75.24 12.96 30.10
N LYS A 8 74.78 13.66 31.14
CA LYS A 8 73.39 13.55 31.61
C LYS A 8 72.38 14.06 30.58
N ILE A 9 72.61 15.23 29.98
CA ILE A 9 71.74 15.80 28.93
C ILE A 9 71.64 14.85 27.73
N ILE A 10 72.76 14.27 27.29
CA ILE A 10 72.78 13.31 26.17
C ILE A 10 72.01 12.04 26.53
N SER A 11 72.13 11.55 27.75
CA SER A 11 71.38 10.38 28.23
C SER A 11 69.87 10.65 28.24
N ASP A 12 69.46 11.81 28.76
CA ASP A 12 68.05 12.20 28.85
C ASP A 12 67.44 12.40 27.45
N GLN A 13 68.20 12.99 26.51
CA GLN A 13 67.78 13.13 25.12
C GLN A 13 67.65 11.78 24.40
N LYS A 14 68.58 10.85 24.63
CA LYS A 14 68.49 9.49 24.06
C LYS A 14 67.27 8.74 24.57
N TYR A 15 66.99 8.84 25.87
CA TYR A 15 65.79 8.25 26.46
C TYR A 15 64.52 8.87 25.87
N TYR A 16 64.48 10.19 25.72
CA TYR A 16 63.35 10.88 25.11
C TYR A 16 63.11 10.48 23.65
N ILE A 17 64.18 10.32 22.85
CA ILE A 17 64.09 9.83 21.48
C ILE A 17 63.52 8.41 21.44
N GLN A 18 63.98 7.50 22.31
CA GLN A 18 63.44 6.14 22.38
C GLN A 18 61.96 6.11 22.75
N VAL A 19 61.51 6.99 23.65
CA VAL A 19 60.09 7.11 24.01
C VAL A 19 59.26 7.61 22.80
N LEU A 20 59.77 8.58 22.05
CA LEU A 20 59.13 9.07 20.84
C LEU A 20 59.05 8.00 19.75
N GLU A 21 60.13 7.26 19.51
CA GLU A 21 60.16 6.14 18.55
C GLU A 21 59.17 5.04 18.94
N SER A 22 59.10 4.68 20.23
CA SER A 22 58.11 3.72 20.72
C SER A 22 56.68 4.23 20.55
N THR A 23 56.44 5.52 20.74
CA THR A 23 55.11 6.12 20.59
C THR A 23 54.70 6.18 19.12
N LEU A 24 55.63 6.53 18.24
CA LEU A 24 55.46 6.53 16.80
C LEU A 24 55.12 5.13 16.28
N ASN A 25 55.86 4.11 16.72
CA ASN A 25 55.61 2.72 16.33
C ASN A 25 54.24 2.23 16.79
N ARG A 26 53.81 2.59 18.00
CA ARG A 26 52.45 2.28 18.48
C ARG A 26 51.38 2.96 17.63
N ALA A 27 51.56 4.24 17.31
CA ALA A 27 50.63 4.98 16.46
C ALA A 27 50.54 4.38 15.04
N TYR A 28 51.66 3.89 14.48
CA TYR A 28 51.66 3.19 13.19
C TYR A 28 50.87 1.88 13.24
N VAL A 29 51.04 1.09 14.30
CA VAL A 29 50.28 -0.17 14.49
C VAL A 29 48.79 0.13 14.65
N GLU A 30 48.42 1.10 15.49
CA GLU A 30 47.03 1.51 15.67
C GLU A 30 46.39 2.01 14.36
N LEU A 31 47.15 2.73 13.54
CA LEU A 31 46.67 3.23 12.26
C LEU A 31 46.45 2.09 11.25
N ALA A 32 47.32 1.08 11.24
CA ALA A 32 47.15 -0.12 10.45
C ALA A 32 45.91 -0.92 10.89
N ASP A 33 45.70 -1.07 12.20
CA ASP A 33 44.52 -1.75 12.75
C ASP A 33 43.22 -1.01 12.41
N LYS A 34 43.21 0.33 12.53
CA LYS A 34 42.05 1.13 12.12
C LYS A 34 41.76 1.04 10.63
N LYS A 35 42.79 0.97 9.79
CA LYS A 35 42.63 0.78 8.34
C LYS A 35 42.00 -0.59 8.04
N ASN A 36 42.46 -1.65 8.68
CA ASN A 36 41.87 -2.99 8.57
C ASN A 36 40.41 -3.01 9.03
N LEU A 37 40.09 -2.37 10.16
CA LEU A 37 38.72 -2.25 10.65
C LEU A 37 37.82 -1.49 9.65
N PHE A 38 38.34 -0.46 9.01
CA PHE A 38 37.61 0.30 7.99
C PHE A 38 37.34 -0.56 6.75
N GLU A 39 38.33 -1.30 6.25
CA GLU A 39 38.17 -2.23 5.12
C GLU A 39 37.14 -3.33 5.43
N GLN A 40 37.20 -3.93 6.62
CA GLN A 40 36.22 -4.92 7.07
C GLN A 40 34.80 -4.32 7.19
N THR A 41 34.69 -3.07 7.63
CA THR A 41 33.40 -2.39 7.74
C THR A 41 32.81 -2.11 6.37
N ASN A 42 33.62 -1.67 5.40
CA ASN A 42 33.18 -1.48 4.02
C ASN A 42 32.71 -2.79 3.39
N GLN A 43 33.43 -3.89 3.58
CA GLN A 43 32.99 -5.21 3.11
C GLN A 43 31.65 -5.64 3.73
N LYS A 44 31.42 -5.32 5.02
CA LYS A 44 30.14 -5.58 5.68
C LYS A 44 29.01 -4.70 5.11
N ILE A 45 29.29 -3.44 4.78
CA ILE A 45 28.33 -2.54 4.15
C ILE A 45 27.97 -3.02 2.75
N GLU A 46 28.94 -3.41 1.94
CA GLU A 46 28.69 -4.00 0.61
C GLU A 46 27.87 -5.28 0.70
N LYS A 47 28.20 -6.15 1.66
CA LYS A 47 27.40 -7.35 1.90
C LYS A 47 25.97 -7.02 2.31
N LEU A 48 25.78 -6.07 3.23
CA LEU A 48 24.45 -5.63 3.64
C LEU A 48 23.68 -5.01 2.46
N HIS A 49 24.33 -4.25 1.60
CA HIS A 49 23.72 -3.70 0.39
C HIS A 49 23.22 -4.82 -0.53
N ASN A 50 24.05 -5.84 -0.76
CA ASN A 50 23.66 -7.01 -1.55
C ASN A 50 22.52 -7.78 -0.89
N ASP A 51 22.57 -7.98 0.44
CA ASP A 51 21.49 -8.65 1.19
C ASP A 51 20.17 -7.83 1.13
N ILE A 52 20.26 -6.49 1.11
CA ILE A 52 19.10 -5.59 0.93
C ILE A 52 18.57 -5.69 -0.50
N ASP A 53 19.44 -5.71 -1.51
CA ASP A 53 19.03 -5.87 -2.91
C ASP A 53 18.37 -7.22 -3.13
N ASP A 54 18.89 -8.29 -2.52
CA ASP A 54 18.29 -9.62 -2.55
C ASP A 54 16.95 -9.66 -1.82
N LEU A 55 16.81 -8.94 -0.69
CA LEU A 55 15.54 -8.79 0.00
C LEU A 55 14.53 -7.96 -0.81
N LEU A 56 14.96 -6.89 -1.46
CA LEU A 56 14.12 -6.09 -2.33
C LEU A 56 13.72 -6.89 -3.56
N TYR A 57 14.64 -7.65 -4.15
CA TYR A 57 14.37 -8.60 -5.23
C TYR A 57 13.38 -9.67 -4.77
N PHE A 58 13.53 -10.21 -3.56
CA PHE A 58 12.59 -11.15 -2.96
C PHE A 58 11.22 -10.51 -2.73
N ILE A 59 11.13 -9.28 -2.21
CA ILE A 59 9.85 -8.59 -1.99
C ILE A 59 9.19 -8.24 -3.33
N ILE A 60 9.97 -7.78 -4.32
CA ILE A 60 9.50 -7.44 -5.66
C ILE A 60 9.07 -8.71 -6.40
N HIS A 61 9.81 -9.82 -6.32
CA HIS A 61 9.41 -11.10 -6.89
C HIS A 61 8.30 -11.77 -6.11
N GLN A 62 8.23 -11.65 -4.80
CA GLN A 62 7.10 -12.16 -4.02
C GLN A 62 5.84 -11.36 -4.35
N ASN A 63 5.93 -10.04 -4.55
CA ASN A 63 4.81 -9.23 -5.06
C ASN A 63 4.48 -9.55 -6.53
N ASN A 64 5.48 -9.75 -7.40
CA ASN A 64 5.26 -10.00 -8.82
C ASN A 64 4.86 -11.47 -9.13
N GLU A 65 5.30 -12.45 -8.34
CA GLU A 65 4.91 -13.86 -8.45
C GLU A 65 3.60 -14.16 -7.71
N ASN A 66 3.24 -13.43 -6.65
CA ASN A 66 1.93 -13.55 -6.00
C ASN A 66 0.79 -12.82 -6.73
N HIS A 67 1.09 -12.04 -7.77
CA HIS A 67 0.06 -11.46 -8.65
C HIS A 67 -0.33 -12.36 -9.83
N LYS A 68 0.09 -13.62 -9.83
CA LYS A 68 -0.63 -14.70 -10.52
C LYS A 68 -1.52 -15.47 -9.53
N ASN A 69 -2.66 -14.87 -9.20
CA ASN A 69 -3.91 -15.56 -8.84
C ASN A 69 -3.74 -16.94 -8.18
N THR A 70 -3.17 -17.02 -6.98
CA THR A 70 -3.54 -18.13 -6.10
C THR A 70 -4.97 -17.81 -5.65
N PRO A 71 -6.00 -18.55 -6.12
CA PRO A 71 -7.36 -18.23 -5.76
C PRO A 71 -7.46 -18.39 -4.24
N ILE A 72 -7.80 -17.30 -3.55
CA ILE A 72 -8.15 -17.32 -2.13
C ILE A 72 -9.09 -18.51 -1.95
N SER A 73 -8.85 -19.37 -0.96
CA SER A 73 -9.72 -20.52 -0.77
C SER A 73 -11.15 -20.04 -0.51
N LEU A 74 -12.18 -20.79 -0.93
CA LEU A 74 -13.57 -20.37 -0.73
C LEU A 74 -13.87 -20.04 0.74
N GLN A 75 -13.24 -20.77 1.66
CA GLN A 75 -13.39 -20.57 3.10
C GLN A 75 -12.77 -19.24 3.56
N GLU A 76 -11.57 -18.91 3.07
CA GLU A 76 -10.94 -17.61 3.34
C GLU A 76 -11.73 -16.47 2.70
N TYR A 77 -12.26 -16.67 1.50
CA TYR A 77 -13.10 -15.68 0.82
C TYR A 77 -14.38 -15.38 1.61
N PHE A 78 -15.07 -16.40 2.12
CA PHE A 78 -16.23 -16.17 2.97
C PHE A 78 -15.90 -15.48 4.29
N ARG A 79 -14.67 -15.61 4.80
CA ARG A 79 -14.21 -14.92 6.02
C ARG A 79 -13.80 -13.47 5.79
N SER A 80 -13.17 -13.16 4.66
CA SER A 80 -12.75 -11.80 4.33
C SER A 80 -13.93 -10.89 3.97
N PHE A 81 -15.03 -11.49 3.51
CA PHE A 81 -16.13 -10.78 2.90
C PHE A 81 -17.32 -10.61 3.85
N SER A 82 -17.64 -9.38 4.23
CA SER A 82 -18.77 -9.08 5.12
C SER A 82 -19.76 -8.13 4.45
N ILE A 83 -20.78 -8.69 3.79
CA ILE A 83 -21.89 -7.90 3.23
C ILE A 83 -22.76 -7.43 4.41
N LYS A 84 -22.54 -6.20 4.87
CA LYS A 84 -23.26 -5.62 6.04
C LYS A 84 -24.47 -4.75 5.65
N GLY A 85 -24.79 -4.63 4.36
CA GLY A 85 -25.93 -3.86 3.87
C GLY A 85 -27.26 -4.63 3.94
N GLY A 86 -28.36 -3.91 4.22
CA GLY A 86 -29.70 -4.48 4.02
C GLY A 86 -29.91 -4.80 2.53
N LYS A 87 -30.53 -5.94 2.20
CA LYS A 87 -30.70 -6.43 0.81
C LYS A 87 -31.23 -5.41 -0.20
N ASN A 88 -31.97 -4.40 0.26
CA ASN A 88 -32.55 -3.34 -0.57
C ASN A 88 -31.53 -2.27 -1.02
N LEU A 89 -30.33 -2.28 -0.43
CA LEU A 89 -29.21 -1.40 -0.75
C LEU A 89 -28.02 -2.17 -1.33
N ILE A 90 -28.27 -3.38 -1.84
CA ILE A 90 -27.30 -4.17 -2.60
C ILE A 90 -27.68 -4.06 -4.08
N PHE A 91 -26.73 -3.60 -4.88
CA PHE A 91 -26.88 -3.38 -6.31
C PHE A 91 -25.90 -4.25 -7.07
N GLY A 92 -26.35 -4.83 -8.17
CA GLY A 92 -25.54 -5.67 -9.04
C GLY A 92 -24.98 -4.90 -10.21
N ILE A 93 -23.72 -5.17 -10.56
CA ILE A 93 -23.08 -4.77 -11.81
C ILE A 93 -23.04 -6.03 -12.68
N HIS A 94 -23.79 -6.05 -13.78
CA HIS A 94 -24.04 -7.26 -14.59
C HIS A 94 -24.59 -8.46 -13.77
N ILE A 95 -25.25 -8.20 -12.63
CA ILE A 95 -25.95 -9.19 -11.82
C ILE A 95 -27.40 -8.75 -11.69
N GLU A 96 -28.35 -9.62 -12.03
CA GLU A 96 -29.76 -9.28 -11.96
C GLU A 96 -30.21 -8.94 -10.54
N GLN A 97 -30.91 -7.81 -10.39
CA GLN A 97 -31.46 -7.41 -9.09
C GLN A 97 -32.44 -8.44 -8.50
N LYS A 98 -33.15 -9.20 -9.35
CA LYS A 98 -34.04 -10.30 -8.91
C LYS A 98 -33.24 -11.41 -8.22
N PHE A 99 -32.09 -11.78 -8.79
CA PHE A 99 -31.19 -12.76 -8.19
C PHE A 99 -30.67 -12.26 -6.82
N ILE A 100 -30.27 -10.98 -6.73
CA ILE A 100 -29.79 -10.39 -5.47
C ILE A 100 -30.86 -10.43 -4.37
N LYS A 101 -32.10 -10.05 -4.69
CA LYS A 101 -33.20 -10.04 -3.72
C LYS A 101 -33.54 -11.46 -3.21
N ASN A 102 -33.58 -12.42 -4.13
CA ASN A 102 -34.00 -13.79 -3.84
C ASN A 102 -32.89 -14.67 -3.24
N SER A 103 -31.62 -14.29 -3.42
CA SER A 103 -30.47 -15.07 -2.94
C SER A 103 -30.16 -14.81 -1.47
N SER A 104 -29.59 -15.82 -0.79
CA SER A 104 -28.98 -15.61 0.52
C SER A 104 -27.63 -14.89 0.38
N ILE A 105 -27.13 -14.28 1.46
CA ILE A 105 -25.78 -13.67 1.47
C ILE A 105 -24.69 -14.69 1.10
N PRO A 106 -24.66 -15.92 1.66
CA PRO A 106 -23.73 -16.96 1.22
C PRO A 106 -23.84 -17.30 -0.27
N THR A 107 -25.05 -17.34 -0.82
CA THR A 107 -25.27 -17.58 -2.25
C THR A 107 -24.66 -16.45 -3.10
N LEU A 108 -24.81 -15.20 -2.67
CA LEU A 108 -24.20 -14.05 -3.34
C LEU A 108 -22.67 -14.10 -3.26
N GLN A 109 -22.12 -14.39 -2.09
CA GLN A 109 -20.67 -14.56 -1.91
C GLN A 109 -20.12 -15.67 -2.83
N TYR A 110 -20.82 -16.81 -2.91
CA TYR A 110 -20.43 -17.90 -3.81
C TYR A 110 -20.50 -17.50 -5.29
N HIS A 111 -21.52 -16.72 -5.68
CA HIS A 111 -21.64 -16.20 -7.04
C HIS A 111 -20.48 -15.26 -7.38
N LEU A 112 -20.12 -14.36 -6.47
CA LEU A 112 -18.99 -13.44 -6.63
C LEU A 112 -17.65 -14.20 -6.71
N TYR A 113 -17.47 -15.20 -5.86
CA TYR A 113 -16.32 -16.10 -5.90
C TYR A 113 -16.16 -16.78 -7.27
N LYS A 114 -17.24 -17.36 -7.79
CA LYS A 114 -17.25 -18.01 -9.12
C LYS A 114 -16.89 -17.06 -10.27
N ASN A 115 -17.22 -15.78 -10.12
CA ASN A 115 -16.92 -14.75 -11.10
C ASN A 115 -15.59 -14.01 -10.82
N HIS A 116 -14.71 -14.58 -10.00
CA HIS A 116 -13.40 -14.03 -9.65
C HIS A 116 -13.48 -12.60 -9.07
N CYS A 117 -14.54 -12.30 -8.31
CA CYS A 117 -14.73 -11.00 -7.68
C CYS A 117 -13.93 -10.91 -6.37
N PHE A 118 -12.61 -10.73 -6.49
CA PHE A 118 -11.68 -10.70 -5.35
C PHE A 118 -11.30 -9.29 -4.89
N ILE A 119 -11.67 -8.25 -5.65
CA ILE A 119 -11.39 -6.87 -5.28
C ILE A 119 -12.46 -6.40 -4.32
N GLN A 120 -12.03 -5.93 -3.15
CA GLN A 120 -12.87 -5.29 -2.15
C GLN A 120 -12.34 -3.88 -1.91
N LYS A 121 -13.21 -2.90 -2.10
CA LYS A 121 -12.87 -1.49 -1.85
C LYS A 121 -13.98 -0.81 -1.08
N LYS A 122 -13.60 0.21 -0.33
CA LYS A 122 -14.51 1.05 0.43
C LYS A 122 -14.31 2.47 0.00
N TYR A 123 -15.43 3.13 -0.25
CA TYR A 123 -15.44 4.51 -0.65
C TYR A 123 -16.42 5.31 0.18
N SER A 124 -16.13 6.57 0.38
CA SER A 124 -17.03 7.54 0.99
C SER A 124 -17.36 8.63 -0.03
N PHE A 125 -18.65 8.93 -0.14
CA PHE A 125 -19.12 10.12 -0.85
C PHE A 125 -19.21 11.27 0.14
N PHE A 126 -18.19 12.13 0.14
CA PHE A 126 -18.21 13.39 0.88
C PHE A 126 -19.03 14.44 0.10
N GLY A 127 -19.90 15.18 0.80
CA GLY A 127 -20.70 16.29 0.23
C GLY A 127 -22.11 15.93 -0.25
N LEU A 128 -22.45 14.64 -0.31
CA LEU A 128 -23.76 14.18 -0.79
C LEU A 128 -24.69 13.92 0.40
N VAL A 129 -25.39 14.96 0.87
CA VAL A 129 -26.36 14.84 1.98
C VAL A 129 -27.61 14.12 1.50
N SER A 130 -27.54 12.78 1.40
CA SER A 130 -28.71 11.95 1.11
C SER A 130 -29.61 11.90 2.35
N LYS A 131 -30.65 12.73 2.38
CA LYS A 131 -31.60 12.77 3.50
C LYS A 131 -32.54 11.56 3.53
N ASN A 132 -32.72 10.83 2.43
CA ASN A 132 -33.69 9.73 2.34
C ASN A 132 -33.14 8.43 1.72
N LYS A 133 -33.71 7.29 2.13
CA LYS A 133 -33.40 5.96 1.58
C LYS A 133 -33.64 5.82 0.06
N ARG A 134 -34.53 6.64 -0.52
CA ARG A 134 -34.78 6.64 -1.97
C ARG A 134 -33.60 7.20 -2.75
N ASP A 135 -32.93 8.21 -2.20
CA ASP A 135 -31.80 8.88 -2.83
C ASP A 135 -30.61 7.92 -2.86
N LEU A 136 -30.34 7.20 -1.76
CA LEU A 136 -29.39 6.08 -1.74
C LEU A 136 -29.69 5.05 -2.84
N HIS A 137 -30.96 4.68 -3.02
CA HIS A 137 -31.33 3.71 -4.04
C HIS A 137 -31.07 4.21 -5.46
N PHE A 138 -31.34 5.49 -5.71
CA PHE A 138 -31.07 6.12 -6.98
C PHE A 138 -29.56 6.20 -7.25
N ILE A 139 -28.77 6.68 -6.28
CA ILE A 139 -27.31 6.77 -6.38
C ILE A 139 -26.71 5.41 -6.68
N GLY A 140 -27.09 4.36 -5.95
CA GLY A 140 -26.57 3.01 -6.16
C GLY A 140 -26.88 2.47 -7.56
N LYS A 141 -28.10 2.68 -8.04
CA LYS A 141 -28.50 2.26 -9.38
C LYS A 141 -27.75 3.03 -10.48
N THR A 142 -27.68 4.35 -10.36
CA THR A 142 -27.01 5.23 -11.32
C THR A 142 -25.52 4.92 -11.37
N PHE A 143 -24.88 4.70 -10.22
CA PHE A 143 -23.47 4.34 -10.16
C PHE A 143 -23.19 2.97 -10.79
N CYS A 144 -24.03 1.96 -10.55
CA CYS A 144 -23.88 0.66 -11.24
C CYS A 144 -24.02 0.80 -12.76
N GLN A 145 -25.01 1.55 -13.23
CA GLN A 145 -25.21 1.80 -14.67
C GLN A 145 -24.03 2.56 -15.30
N TYR A 146 -23.46 3.52 -14.56
CA TYR A 146 -22.26 4.23 -14.98
C TYR A 146 -21.07 3.28 -15.14
N LEU A 147 -20.82 2.40 -14.16
CA LEU A 147 -19.76 1.40 -14.25
C LEU A 147 -19.98 0.46 -15.45
N GLU A 148 -21.20 -0.04 -15.65
CA GLU A 148 -21.52 -0.87 -16.81
C GLU A 148 -21.22 -0.15 -18.13
N PHE A 149 -21.54 1.15 -18.21
CA PHE A 149 -21.27 1.97 -19.38
C PHE A 149 -19.77 2.17 -19.63
N CYS A 150 -19.00 2.57 -18.62
CA CYS A 150 -17.56 2.82 -18.73
C CYS A 150 -16.80 1.57 -19.21
N PHE A 151 -17.07 0.42 -18.58
CA PHE A 151 -16.40 -0.83 -18.94
C PHE A 151 -16.86 -1.37 -20.29
N LYS A 152 -18.13 -1.17 -20.67
CA LYS A 152 -18.61 -1.48 -22.01
C LYS A 152 -17.89 -0.66 -23.08
N GLN A 153 -17.64 0.63 -22.83
CA GLN A 153 -16.90 1.50 -23.76
C GLN A 153 -15.44 1.05 -23.91
N ALA A 154 -14.82 0.58 -22.83
CA ALA A 154 -13.46 0.03 -22.82
C ALA A 154 -13.37 -1.40 -23.40
N SER A 155 -14.49 -2.03 -23.80
CA SER A 155 -14.55 -3.45 -24.19
C SER A 155 -14.07 -4.41 -23.10
N GLU A 156 -14.31 -4.05 -21.83
CA GLU A 156 -13.93 -4.84 -20.67
C GLU A 156 -15.16 -5.39 -19.95
N SER A 157 -15.04 -6.59 -19.39
CA SER A 157 -16.11 -7.20 -18.58
C SER A 157 -15.95 -6.82 -17.11
N ILE A 158 -17.01 -6.25 -16.53
CA ILE A 158 -17.13 -5.99 -15.09
C ILE A 158 -18.30 -6.76 -14.50
N ILE A 159 -18.06 -7.44 -13.39
CA ILE A 159 -19.06 -8.14 -12.58
C ILE A 159 -18.78 -7.80 -11.12
N GLY A 160 -19.82 -7.52 -10.36
CA GLY A 160 -19.68 -7.24 -8.95
C GLY A 160 -20.98 -6.83 -8.28
N ILE A 161 -20.87 -6.51 -7.00
CA ILE A 161 -21.93 -5.87 -6.25
C ILE A 161 -21.40 -4.61 -5.57
N ILE A 162 -22.33 -3.69 -5.33
CA ILE A 162 -22.12 -2.51 -4.49
C ILE A 162 -23.12 -2.56 -3.35
N THR A 163 -22.66 -2.29 -2.14
CA THR A 163 -23.53 -2.06 -0.99
C THR A 163 -23.40 -0.64 -0.47
N LEU A 164 -24.55 0.00 -0.26
CA LEU A 164 -24.62 1.34 0.29
C LEU A 164 -25.04 1.30 1.76
N SER A 165 -24.37 2.09 2.58
CA SER A 165 -24.76 2.37 3.96
C SER A 165 -24.63 3.87 4.25
N LEU A 166 -25.35 4.34 5.26
CA LEU A 166 -25.27 5.71 5.75
C LEU A 166 -24.62 5.69 7.12
N GLN A 167 -23.53 6.44 7.29
CA GLN A 167 -22.83 6.59 8.57
C GLN A 167 -22.49 8.06 8.74
N GLU A 168 -22.92 8.67 9.86
CA GLU A 168 -22.54 10.07 10.19
C GLU A 168 -22.81 11.08 9.06
N GLU A 169 -23.95 10.93 8.37
CA GLU A 169 -24.37 11.74 7.21
C GLU A 169 -23.57 11.52 5.91
N GLU A 170 -22.62 10.58 5.91
CA GLU A 170 -21.88 10.15 4.74
C GLU A 170 -22.46 8.89 4.12
N ILE A 171 -22.40 8.82 2.79
CA ILE A 171 -22.74 7.61 2.05
C ILE A 171 -21.47 6.79 1.90
N LEU A 172 -21.48 5.60 2.51
CA LEU A 172 -20.42 4.61 2.35
C LEU A 172 -20.80 3.60 1.28
N ILE A 173 -19.83 3.31 0.42
CA ILE A 173 -19.94 2.34 -0.66
C ILE A 173 -18.92 1.24 -0.40
N ASP A 174 -19.40 0.03 -0.10
CA ASP A 174 -18.55 -1.16 -0.19
C ASP A 174 -18.72 -1.75 -1.60
N TYR A 175 -17.62 -1.76 -2.36
CA TYR A 175 -17.54 -2.38 -3.67
C TYR A 175 -16.90 -3.76 -3.57
N TYR A 176 -17.46 -4.69 -4.33
CA TYR A 176 -16.91 -6.01 -4.49
C TYR A 176 -17.03 -6.49 -5.93
N GLY A 177 -15.91 -6.72 -6.61
CA GLY A 177 -15.96 -7.12 -8.02
C GLY A 177 -14.67 -7.67 -8.57
N ASN A 178 -14.70 -7.95 -9.88
CA ASN A 178 -13.60 -8.57 -10.62
C ASN A 178 -12.63 -7.56 -11.26
N ARG A 179 -12.91 -6.27 -11.15
CA ARG A 179 -12.11 -5.17 -11.71
C ARG A 179 -11.90 -4.08 -10.67
N ASP A 180 -10.83 -3.32 -10.83
CA ASP A 180 -10.63 -2.11 -10.05
C ASP A 180 -11.52 -1.01 -10.63
N ILE A 181 -12.19 -0.23 -9.78
CA ILE A 181 -13.09 0.87 -10.17
C ILE A 181 -12.66 2.22 -9.61
N GLU A 182 -11.43 2.34 -9.10
CA GLU A 182 -10.95 3.57 -8.44
C GLU A 182 -11.12 4.80 -9.31
N ARG A 183 -10.71 4.68 -10.58
CA ARG A 183 -10.74 5.78 -11.52
C ARG A 183 -12.18 6.20 -11.83
N GLU A 184 -13.03 5.22 -12.12
CA GLU A 184 -14.44 5.40 -12.44
C GLU A 184 -15.18 6.00 -11.25
N PHE A 185 -14.86 5.57 -10.02
CA PHE A 185 -15.41 6.14 -8.81
C PHE A 185 -15.05 7.63 -8.66
N GLN A 186 -13.78 7.99 -8.84
CA GLN A 186 -13.33 9.38 -8.77
C GLN A 186 -13.96 10.25 -9.86
N ASP A 187 -14.08 9.71 -11.08
CA ASP A 187 -14.68 10.43 -12.20
C ASP A 187 -16.20 10.61 -12.01
N PHE A 188 -16.88 9.62 -11.43
CA PHE A 188 -18.28 9.75 -11.05
C PHE A 188 -18.49 10.84 -9.99
N ILE A 189 -17.64 10.92 -8.95
CA ILE A 189 -17.70 11.99 -7.95
C ILE A 189 -17.55 13.35 -8.62
N LYS A 190 -16.58 13.51 -9.53
CA LYS A 190 -16.35 14.78 -10.23
C LYS A 190 -17.55 15.18 -11.09
N LEU A 191 -18.21 14.23 -11.75
CA LEU A 191 -19.41 14.49 -12.53
C LEU A 191 -20.56 14.95 -11.64
N TYR A 192 -20.77 14.25 -10.52
CA TYR A 192 -21.84 14.55 -9.57
C TYR A 192 -21.64 15.92 -8.89
N THR A 193 -20.41 16.24 -8.49
CA THR A 193 -20.09 17.52 -7.81
C THR A 193 -20.03 18.71 -8.76
N LYS A 194 -19.76 18.50 -10.06
CA LYS A 194 -19.81 19.59 -11.05
C LYS A 194 -21.23 20.09 -11.32
N GLU A 195 -22.27 19.28 -11.14
CA GLU A 195 -23.65 19.74 -11.30
C GLU A 195 -24.04 20.82 -10.26
N GLU A 196 -23.50 20.78 -9.03
CA GLU A 196 -23.72 21.87 -8.03
C GLU A 196 -23.10 23.20 -8.45
N SER A 197 -22.11 23.21 -9.36
CA SER A 197 -21.51 24.45 -9.88
C SER A 197 -22.31 25.07 -11.03
N LEU A 198 -23.19 24.31 -11.69
CA LEU A 198 -24.01 24.81 -12.79
C LEU A 198 -25.35 25.41 -12.32
N GLU A 199 -25.90 24.97 -11.18
CA GLU A 199 -27.07 25.63 -10.58
C GLU A 199 -26.75 27.03 -10.02
N ASN A 200 -25.49 27.28 -9.65
CA ASN A 200 -25.02 28.61 -9.21
C ASN A 200 -24.68 29.57 -10.38
N LEU A 201 -24.84 29.14 -11.64
CA LEU A 201 -24.67 29.99 -12.83
C LEU A 201 -26.01 30.57 -13.34
N PHE A 202 -27.15 30.17 -12.76
CA PHE A 202 -28.48 30.64 -13.13
C PHE A 202 -29.25 31.35 -12.00
N THR A 203 -28.57 31.72 -10.90
CA THR A 203 -29.00 32.72 -9.92
C THR A 203 -28.18 33.99 -10.07
#